data_AF-A0A560K6J1-F1
#
_entry.id   AF-A0A560K6J1-F1
#
_cell.length_a   1.000
_cell.length_b   1.000
_cell.length_c   1.000
_cell.angle_alpha   90.00
_cell.angle_beta   90.00
_cell.angle_gamma   90.00
#
_symmetry.space_group_name_H-M   'P 1'
#
loop_
_entity.id
_entity.type
_entity.pdbx_description
1 polymer ?
#
loop_
_entity_poly.entity_id
_entity_poly.type
_entity_poly.pdbx_seq_one_letter_code
_entity_poly.pdbx_strand_id
1 'polypeptide(L)'
;MNQMLQDPQAETSQTQPPPVPVDPPPAPDHPRFAKPQRVAFVQACWHREVVEEARIAFMKEAAARHLTHVDVFEVPGSFEIPLHAQVLAKTRRYTAIVAAGLVVDGGIYRHEFVADTVIKALMDVQLRTEVPVFSAVLTPQQFHETEVHYDFFRRHFAIKGVEVAAACAETLHGLERLRGQVAAGIVG
;
A
#
# COMPACT_ATOMS: atom_id res chain seq x y z
N MET A 1 38.35 23.12 -62.45
CA MET A 1 38.61 22.61 -61.09
C MET A 1 37.59 23.28 -60.17
N ASN A 2 36.63 22.51 -59.66
CA ASN A 2 35.67 22.79 -58.56
C ASN A 2 34.62 23.91 -58.79
N GLN A 3 33.34 23.79 -58.41
CA GLN A 3 32.59 22.77 -57.68
C GLN A 3 31.10 23.00 -57.98
N MET A 4 30.36 21.93 -58.31
CA MET A 4 28.90 21.96 -58.48
C MET A 4 28.21 22.21 -57.12
N LEU A 5 27.24 23.12 -57.12
CA LEU A 5 26.19 23.21 -56.10
C LEU A 5 25.36 21.92 -56.16
N GLN A 6 25.34 21.16 -55.06
CA GLN A 6 24.41 20.04 -54.87
C GLN A 6 23.20 20.54 -54.09
N ASP A 7 22.01 20.34 -54.66
CA ASP A 7 20.74 20.52 -53.95
C ASP A 7 20.60 19.47 -52.84
N PRO A 8 20.10 19.84 -51.65
CA PRO A 8 19.79 18.87 -50.61
C PRO A 8 18.58 18.03 -51.00
N GLN A 9 18.78 16.71 -51.11
CA GLN A 9 17.68 15.76 -51.27
C GLN A 9 16.83 15.73 -50.01
N ALA A 10 15.53 15.99 -50.17
CA ALA A 10 14.54 15.84 -49.11
C ALA A 10 14.35 14.35 -48.80
N GLU A 11 14.84 13.92 -47.64
CA GLU A 11 14.48 12.62 -47.06
C GLU A 11 12.99 12.63 -46.70
N THR A 12 12.21 11.84 -47.43
CA THR A 12 10.81 11.58 -47.11
C THR A 12 10.74 10.78 -45.82
N SER A 13 10.44 11.47 -44.72
CA SER A 13 10.11 10.86 -43.43
C SER A 13 8.91 9.94 -43.60
N GLN A 14 9.17 8.64 -43.67
CA GLN A 14 8.13 7.62 -43.57
C GLN A 14 7.63 7.61 -42.13
N THR A 15 6.51 8.30 -41.88
CA THR A 15 5.79 8.23 -40.61
C THR A 15 5.32 6.80 -40.38
N GLN A 16 5.91 6.14 -39.39
CA GLN A 16 5.44 4.86 -38.90
C GLN A 16 3.99 5.00 -38.40
N PRO A 17 3.07 4.09 -38.76
CA PRO A 17 1.70 4.16 -38.28
C PRO A 17 1.69 4.10 -36.75
N PRO A 18 0.73 4.82 -36.11
CA PRO A 18 0.60 4.79 -34.66
C PRO A 18 0.42 3.35 -34.17
N PRO A 19 0.98 2.99 -33.01
CA PRO A 19 0.77 1.67 -32.43
C PRO A 19 -0.72 1.42 -32.26
N VAL A 20 -1.16 0.24 -32.71
CA VAL A 20 -2.54 -0.21 -32.49
C VAL A 20 -2.78 -0.27 -30.98
N PRO A 21 -3.86 0.34 -30.45
CA PRO A 21 -4.21 0.19 -29.05
C PRO A 21 -4.44 -1.29 -28.76
N VAL A 22 -3.52 -1.89 -28.00
CA VAL A 22 -3.72 -3.22 -27.45
C VAL A 22 -4.56 -3.03 -26.20
N ASP A 23 -5.75 -3.65 -26.16
CA ASP A 23 -6.56 -3.65 -24.95
C ASP A 23 -5.72 -4.18 -23.78
N PRO A 24 -5.73 -3.50 -22.62
CA PRO A 24 -5.03 -4.01 -21.46
C PRO A 24 -5.56 -5.41 -21.13
N PRO A 25 -4.69 -6.37 -20.74
CA PRO A 25 -5.13 -7.70 -20.38
C PRO A 25 -6.22 -7.62 -19.29
N PRO A 26 -7.22 -8.51 -19.34
CA PRO A 26 -8.27 -8.53 -18.33
C PRO A 26 -7.65 -8.64 -16.94
N ALA A 27 -8.20 -7.89 -15.99
CA ALA A 27 -7.71 -7.91 -14.62
C ALA A 27 -7.69 -9.36 -14.09
N PRO A 28 -6.66 -9.74 -13.31
CA PRO A 28 -6.60 -11.08 -12.74
C PRO A 28 -7.86 -11.39 -11.92
N ASP A 29 -8.40 -12.59 -12.11
CA ASP A 29 -9.56 -13.06 -11.34
C ASP A 29 -9.11 -13.41 -9.91
N HIS A 30 -9.65 -12.71 -8.92
CA HIS A 30 -9.30 -12.88 -7.52
C HIS A 30 -10.39 -13.67 -6.77
N PRO A 31 -10.03 -14.58 -5.85
CA PRO A 31 -11.02 -15.34 -5.09
C PRO A 31 -11.93 -14.42 -4.27
N ARG A 32 -13.19 -14.81 -4.13
CA ARG A 32 -14.18 -14.10 -3.30
C ARG A 32 -14.15 -14.60 -1.86
N PHE A 33 -14.40 -13.70 -0.92
CA PHE A 33 -14.53 -14.06 0.50
C PHE A 33 -15.86 -14.78 0.77
N ALA A 34 -15.84 -15.74 1.70
CA ALA A 34 -17.05 -16.43 2.12
C ALA A 34 -17.97 -15.53 2.96
N LYS A 35 -17.38 -14.59 3.71
CA LYS A 35 -18.10 -13.58 4.50
C LYS A 35 -17.65 -12.17 4.12
N PRO A 36 -18.52 -11.16 4.28
CA PRO A 36 -18.13 -9.77 4.09
C PRO A 36 -16.94 -9.40 4.98
N GLN A 37 -15.91 -8.81 4.37
CA GLN A 37 -14.73 -8.30 5.06
C GLN A 37 -14.88 -6.80 5.28
N ARG A 38 -14.37 -6.29 6.41
CA ARG A 38 -14.33 -4.86 6.70
C ARG A 38 -12.96 -4.49 7.21
N VAL A 39 -12.29 -3.59 6.51
CA VAL A 39 -10.91 -3.17 6.81
C VAL A 39 -10.92 -1.75 7.38
N ALA A 40 -10.13 -1.51 8.42
CA ALA A 40 -9.79 -0.14 8.83
C ALA A 40 -8.43 0.22 8.23
N PHE A 41 -8.34 1.35 7.55
CA PHE A 41 -7.09 1.93 7.06
C PHE A 41 -6.76 3.15 7.92
N VAL A 42 -5.74 3.03 8.77
CA VAL A 42 -5.30 4.09 9.70
C VAL A 42 -4.03 4.72 9.16
N GLN A 43 -4.08 6.01 8.80
CA GLN A 43 -2.95 6.73 8.21
C GLN A 43 -2.46 7.88 9.07
N ALA A 44 -1.14 8.02 9.17
CA ALA A 44 -0.49 9.20 9.74
C ALA A 44 -0.60 10.42 8.81
N CYS A 45 -0.66 11.63 9.37
CA CYS A 45 -0.72 12.87 8.60
C CYS A 45 0.65 13.51 8.31
N TRP A 46 1.74 13.04 8.94
CA TRP A 46 3.09 13.47 8.55
C TRP A 46 3.46 12.90 7.18
N HIS A 47 3.99 13.75 6.30
CA HIS A 47 4.24 13.46 4.87
C HIS A 47 2.99 12.90 4.16
N ARG A 48 1.83 13.52 4.43
CA ARG A 48 0.52 13.07 3.96
C ARG A 48 0.49 12.78 2.46
N GLU A 49 1.07 13.65 1.65
CA GLU A 49 1.16 13.53 0.19
C GLU A 49 1.92 12.29 -0.28
N VAL A 50 2.76 11.69 0.56
CA VAL A 50 3.43 10.40 0.29
C VAL A 50 2.58 9.25 0.81
N VAL A 51 2.09 9.35 2.05
CA VAL A 51 1.31 8.28 2.70
C VAL A 51 -0.01 8.02 1.95
N GLU A 52 -0.65 9.07 1.47
CA GLU A 52 -1.90 9.03 0.72
C GLU A 52 -1.78 8.20 -0.57
N GLU A 53 -0.60 8.17 -1.22
CA GLU A 53 -0.38 7.35 -2.42
C GLU A 53 -0.52 5.85 -2.12
N ALA A 54 -0.05 5.41 -0.94
CA ALA A 54 -0.28 4.04 -0.50
C ALA A 54 -1.77 3.78 -0.24
N ARG A 55 -2.51 4.75 0.33
CA ARG A 55 -3.95 4.62 0.54
C ARG A 55 -4.70 4.50 -0.79
N ILE A 56 -4.42 5.39 -1.75
CA ILE A 56 -5.08 5.39 -3.07
C ILE A 56 -4.85 4.06 -3.79
N ALA A 57 -3.59 3.61 -3.83
CA ALA A 57 -3.24 2.35 -4.47
C ALA A 57 -3.84 1.14 -3.74
N PHE A 58 -3.83 1.15 -2.40
CA PHE A 58 -4.51 0.14 -1.58
C PHE A 58 -6.00 0.04 -1.92
N MET A 59 -6.71 1.17 -1.97
CA MET A 59 -8.15 1.17 -2.23
C MET A 59 -8.49 0.58 -3.61
N LYS A 60 -7.69 0.92 -4.63
CA LYS A 60 -7.84 0.36 -5.98
C LYS A 60 -7.63 -1.16 -5.98
N GLU A 61 -6.57 -1.62 -5.34
CA GLU A 61 -6.19 -3.03 -5.32
C GLU A 61 -7.12 -3.87 -4.43
N ALA A 62 -7.56 -3.31 -3.31
CA ALA A 62 -8.56 -3.90 -2.42
C ALA A 62 -9.88 -4.13 -3.14
N ALA A 63 -10.35 -3.14 -3.91
CA ALA A 63 -11.56 -3.29 -4.72
C ALA A 63 -11.43 -4.41 -5.77
N ALA A 64 -10.28 -4.51 -6.44
CA ALA A 64 -9.98 -5.59 -7.38
C ALA A 64 -9.99 -6.99 -6.71
N ARG A 65 -9.67 -7.05 -5.41
CA ARG A 65 -9.68 -8.27 -4.57
C ARG A 65 -10.96 -8.47 -3.76
N HIS A 66 -12.03 -7.74 -4.08
CA HIS A 66 -13.32 -7.85 -3.38
C HIS A 66 -13.29 -7.44 -1.89
N LEU A 67 -12.31 -6.64 -1.47
CA LEU A 67 -12.27 -5.95 -0.17
C LEU A 67 -12.93 -4.56 -0.30
N THR A 68 -14.26 -4.54 -0.44
CA THR A 68 -15.00 -3.32 -0.80
C THR A 68 -15.41 -2.44 0.38
N HIS A 69 -15.31 -2.92 1.62
CA HIS A 69 -15.61 -2.13 2.82
C HIS A 69 -14.33 -1.72 3.53
N VAL A 70 -13.84 -0.53 3.20
CA VAL A 70 -12.67 0.08 3.85
C VAL A 70 -13.08 1.39 4.49
N ASP A 71 -12.91 1.52 5.80
CA ASP A 71 -13.05 2.79 6.52
C ASP A 71 -11.67 3.42 6.70
N VAL A 72 -11.53 4.71 6.43
CA VAL A 72 -10.27 5.45 6.56
C VAL A 72 -10.28 6.29 7.83
N PHE A 73 -9.18 6.25 8.58
CA PHE A 73 -8.95 7.03 9.79
C PHE A 73 -7.61 7.77 9.66
N GLU A 74 -7.61 9.05 9.98
CA GLU A 74 -6.38 9.85 10.04
C GLU A 74 -5.95 10.07 11.48
N VAL A 75 -4.66 9.97 11.72
CA VAL A 75 -4.04 10.25 13.03
C VAL A 75 -2.86 11.23 12.85
N PRO A 76 -2.50 12.00 13.89
CA PRO A 76 -1.42 12.98 13.78
C PRO A 76 -0.12 12.39 13.23
N GLY A 77 0.44 11.35 13.86
CA GLY A 77 1.65 10.68 13.41
C GLY A 77 1.59 9.15 13.57
N SER A 78 2.67 8.48 13.16
CA SER A 78 2.77 7.01 13.23
C SER A 78 2.66 6.48 14.65
N PHE A 79 3.01 7.30 15.66
CA PHE A 79 3.00 6.91 17.06
C PHE A 79 1.58 6.72 17.63
N GLU A 80 0.58 7.40 17.07
CA GLU A 80 -0.82 7.27 17.49
C GLU A 80 -1.53 6.06 16.84
N ILE A 81 -0.94 5.48 15.78
CA ILE A 81 -1.55 4.38 15.02
C ILE A 81 -1.81 3.14 15.89
N PRO A 82 -0.87 2.63 16.73
CA PRO A 82 -1.09 1.38 17.45
C PRO A 82 -2.29 1.44 18.42
N LEU A 83 -2.48 2.57 19.11
CA LEU A 83 -3.64 2.73 20.00
C LEU A 83 -4.95 2.75 19.21
N HIS A 84 -5.00 3.48 18.09
CA HIS A 84 -6.17 3.49 17.21
C HIS A 84 -6.47 2.10 16.66
N ALA A 85 -5.44 1.38 16.19
CA ALA A 85 -5.57 0.01 15.72
C ALA A 85 -6.14 -0.90 16.81
N GLN A 86 -5.64 -0.81 18.05
CA GLN A 86 -6.16 -1.63 19.15
C GLN A 86 -7.63 -1.32 19.48
N VAL A 87 -7.99 -0.04 19.54
CA VAL A 87 -9.38 0.39 19.81
C VAL A 87 -10.30 -0.12 18.71
N LEU A 88 -9.91 0.04 17.44
CA LEU A 88 -10.66 -0.44 16.28
C LEU A 88 -10.81 -1.96 16.30
N ALA A 89 -9.74 -2.72 16.55
CA ALA A 89 -9.78 -4.18 16.65
C ALA A 89 -10.75 -4.66 17.74
N LYS A 90 -10.71 -4.03 18.92
CA LYS A 90 -11.59 -4.34 20.06
C LYS A 90 -13.07 -4.07 19.79
N THR A 91 -13.42 -3.26 18.78
CA THR A 91 -14.83 -3.08 18.38
C THR A 91 -15.44 -4.34 17.76
N ARG A 92 -14.62 -5.33 17.34
CA ARG A 92 -15.04 -6.54 16.61
C ARG A 92 -15.73 -6.25 15.26
N ARG A 93 -15.68 -5.00 14.76
CA ARG A 93 -16.27 -4.61 13.47
C ARG A 93 -15.32 -4.81 12.29
N TYR A 94 -14.02 -4.88 12.55
CA TYR A 94 -12.99 -4.97 11.53
C TYR A 94 -12.41 -6.37 11.48
N THR A 95 -12.28 -6.92 10.29
CA THR A 95 -11.63 -8.20 10.04
C THR A 95 -10.12 -8.05 9.82
N ALA A 96 -9.66 -6.85 9.45
CA ALA A 96 -8.26 -6.48 9.34
C ALA A 96 -8.07 -4.98 9.59
N ILE A 97 -6.84 -4.60 9.93
CA ILE A 97 -6.41 -3.20 10.07
C ILE A 97 -5.14 -3.00 9.25
N VAL A 98 -5.06 -1.91 8.52
CA VAL A 98 -3.86 -1.47 7.79
C VAL A 98 -3.36 -0.18 8.43
N ALA A 99 -2.10 -0.17 8.82
CA ALA A 99 -1.39 0.97 9.39
C ALA A 99 -0.49 1.58 8.31
N ALA A 100 -0.65 2.86 7.99
CA ALA A 100 0.16 3.54 6.99
C ALA A 100 0.84 4.79 7.56
N GLY A 101 2.13 4.95 7.29
CA GLY A 101 2.88 6.11 7.76
C GLY A 101 4.29 6.15 7.20
N LEU A 102 4.93 7.30 7.34
CA LEU A 102 6.31 7.51 6.92
C LEU A 102 7.09 8.11 8.10
N VAL A 103 8.04 7.34 8.63
CA VAL A 103 8.91 7.76 9.74
C VAL A 103 10.30 7.99 9.17
N VAL A 104 10.76 9.24 9.16
CA VAL A 104 12.01 9.64 8.48
C VAL A 104 13.03 10.20 9.45
N ASP A 105 14.30 10.13 9.04
CA ASP A 105 15.36 10.88 9.70
C ASP A 105 15.30 12.37 9.29
N GLY A 106 14.93 13.22 10.24
CA GLY A 106 14.95 14.68 10.04
C GLY A 106 16.31 15.33 10.33
N GLY A 107 17.33 14.55 10.71
CA GLY A 107 18.68 15.04 11.04
C GLY A 107 18.83 15.68 12.42
N ILE A 108 17.77 15.74 13.21
CA ILE A 108 17.77 16.36 14.55
C ILE A 108 17.54 15.32 15.65
N TYR A 109 16.51 14.48 15.49
CA TYR A 109 16.09 13.50 16.49
C TYR A 109 16.14 12.09 15.93
N ARG A 110 16.30 11.12 16.85
CA ARG A 110 16.37 9.71 16.53
C ARG A 110 15.00 9.12 16.22
N HIS A 111 14.70 9.01 14.94
CA HIS A 111 13.46 8.46 14.40
C HIS A 111 13.33 6.94 14.64
N GLU A 112 14.43 6.22 14.86
CA GLU A 112 14.42 4.76 15.00
C GLU A 112 13.66 4.31 16.25
N PHE A 113 13.70 5.09 17.33
CA PHE A 113 12.94 4.77 18.54
C PHE A 113 11.45 4.78 18.30
N VAL A 114 10.97 5.74 17.50
CA VAL A 114 9.55 5.85 17.14
C VAL A 114 9.18 4.70 16.21
N ALA A 115 9.96 4.47 15.14
CA ALA A 115 9.70 3.41 14.18
C ALA A 115 9.65 2.02 14.83
N ASP A 116 10.66 1.67 15.63
CA ASP A 116 10.75 0.39 16.33
C ASP A 116 9.60 0.20 17.33
N THR A 117 9.25 1.25 18.09
CA THR A 117 8.13 1.21 19.04
C THR A 117 6.80 0.96 18.32
N VAL A 118 6.56 1.65 17.20
CA VAL A 118 5.33 1.51 16.42
C VAL A 118 5.21 0.10 15.86
N ILE A 119 6.25 -0.42 15.21
CA ILE A 119 6.21 -1.76 14.60
C ILE A 119 5.99 -2.86 15.66
N LYS A 120 6.68 -2.78 16.80
CA LYS A 120 6.47 -3.70 17.93
C LYS A 120 5.05 -3.63 18.47
N ALA A 121 4.52 -2.41 18.66
CA ALA A 121 3.17 -2.23 19.17
C ALA A 121 2.11 -2.76 18.20
N LEU A 122 2.27 -2.61 16.88
CA LEU A 122 1.35 -3.19 15.89
C LEU A 122 1.34 -4.73 15.94
N MET A 123 2.50 -5.35 16.12
CA MET A 123 2.60 -6.80 16.35
C MET A 123 1.88 -7.21 17.65
N ASP A 124 2.12 -6.50 18.74
CA ASP A 124 1.44 -6.76 20.01
C ASP A 124 -0.07 -6.60 19.90
N VAL A 125 -0.56 -5.60 19.14
CA VAL A 125 -2.00 -5.40 18.90
C VAL A 125 -2.59 -6.64 18.25
N GLN A 126 -2.07 -7.08 17.10
CA GLN A 126 -2.67 -8.20 16.37
C GLN A 126 -2.66 -9.50 17.16
N LEU A 127 -1.57 -9.79 17.89
CA LEU A 127 -1.46 -11.01 18.69
C LEU A 127 -2.43 -11.00 19.88
N ARG A 128 -2.69 -9.84 20.48
CA ARG A 128 -3.62 -9.72 21.61
C ARG A 128 -5.09 -9.68 21.19
N THR A 129 -5.39 -9.21 19.98
CA THR A 129 -6.77 -9.05 19.51
C THR A 129 -7.21 -10.10 18.50
N GLU A 130 -6.28 -10.92 17.99
CA GLU A 130 -6.51 -11.90 16.91
C GLU A 130 -7.13 -11.29 15.65
N VAL A 131 -6.89 -9.99 15.45
CA VAL A 131 -7.25 -9.23 14.26
C VAL A 131 -5.93 -8.86 13.57
N PRO A 132 -5.69 -9.32 12.33
CA PRO A 132 -4.44 -9.04 11.64
C PRO A 132 -4.26 -7.53 11.43
N VAL A 133 -3.05 -7.05 11.74
CA VAL A 133 -2.63 -5.66 11.55
C VAL A 133 -1.46 -5.65 10.56
N PHE A 134 -1.67 -5.00 9.42
CA PHE A 134 -0.68 -4.89 8.35
C PHE A 134 0.06 -3.56 8.45
N SER A 135 1.39 -3.58 8.28
CA SER A 135 2.20 -2.37 8.30
C SER A 135 2.60 -1.93 6.89
N ALA A 136 2.14 -0.74 6.53
CA ALA A 136 2.73 0.17 5.55
C ALA A 136 3.30 1.40 6.27
N VAL A 137 3.77 1.24 7.51
CA VAL A 137 4.60 2.23 8.21
C VAL A 137 6.03 2.01 7.80
N LEU A 138 6.57 2.89 6.95
CA LEU A 138 7.87 2.73 6.32
C LEU A 138 8.90 3.68 6.92
N THR A 139 10.13 3.18 7.03
CA THR A 139 11.28 3.91 7.60
C THR A 139 12.45 3.81 6.64
N PRO A 140 12.58 4.75 5.68
CA PRO A 140 13.67 4.72 4.72
C PRO A 140 15.02 4.99 5.39
N GLN A 141 16.09 4.41 4.85
CA GLN A 141 17.46 4.70 5.31
C GLN A 141 17.85 6.17 5.09
N GLN A 142 17.32 6.78 4.03
CA GLN A 142 17.63 8.14 3.65
C GLN A 142 16.36 8.85 3.16
N PHE A 143 16.07 10.00 3.74
CA PHE A 143 15.00 10.89 3.30
C PHE A 143 15.45 12.32 3.50
N HIS A 144 15.47 13.09 2.42
CA HIS A 144 15.70 14.53 2.47
C HIS A 144 14.47 15.20 1.86
N GLU A 145 14.03 16.32 2.43
CA GLU A 145 12.87 17.09 1.97
C GLU A 145 13.16 17.82 0.64
N THR A 146 13.40 17.02 -0.41
CA THR A 146 13.75 17.43 -1.76
C THR A 146 12.71 16.86 -2.71
N GLU A 147 12.44 17.57 -3.81
CA GLU A 147 11.47 17.11 -4.82
C GLU A 147 11.78 15.69 -5.33
N VAL A 148 13.05 15.37 -5.55
CA VAL A 148 13.49 14.06 -6.03
C VAL A 148 13.10 12.94 -5.07
N HIS A 149 13.31 13.14 -3.77
CA HIS A 149 12.92 12.15 -2.77
C HIS A 149 11.39 12.06 -2.66
N TYR A 150 10.68 13.19 -2.62
CA TYR A 150 9.22 13.18 -2.61
C TYR A 150 8.64 12.42 -3.81
N ASP A 151 9.15 12.63 -5.02
CA ASP A 151 8.72 11.92 -6.24
C ASP A 151 9.04 10.42 -6.21
N PHE A 152 10.20 10.07 -5.67
CA PHE A 152 10.57 8.68 -5.48
C PHE A 152 9.61 8.00 -4.50
N PHE A 153 9.43 8.57 -3.31
CA PHE A 153 8.63 7.95 -2.26
C PHE A 153 7.14 7.94 -2.58
N ARG A 154 6.58 8.95 -3.27
CA ARG A 154 5.19 8.90 -3.77
C ARG A 154 4.94 7.69 -4.66
N ARG A 155 5.80 7.51 -5.68
CA ARG A 155 5.72 6.35 -6.59
C ARG A 155 5.93 5.04 -5.84
N HIS A 156 6.85 5.01 -4.90
CA HIS A 156 7.14 3.79 -4.14
C HIS A 156 6.00 3.44 -3.17
N PHE A 157 5.38 4.42 -2.51
CA PHE A 157 4.24 4.22 -1.63
C PHE A 157 3.03 3.68 -2.40
N ALA A 158 2.80 4.10 -3.65
CA ALA A 158 1.78 3.48 -4.49
C ALA A 158 2.02 1.97 -4.68
N ILE A 159 3.27 1.55 -4.91
CA ILE A 159 3.63 0.12 -4.98
C ILE A 159 3.35 -0.57 -3.63
N LYS A 160 3.74 0.05 -2.51
CA LYS A 160 3.50 -0.51 -1.18
C LYS A 160 2.02 -0.60 -0.81
N GLY A 161 1.20 0.32 -1.30
CA GLY A 161 -0.26 0.25 -1.20
C GLY A 161 -0.85 -0.99 -1.90
N VAL A 162 -0.34 -1.33 -3.09
CA VAL A 162 -0.71 -2.57 -3.80
C VAL A 162 -0.27 -3.80 -3.01
N GLU A 163 0.99 -3.84 -2.57
CA GLU A 163 1.54 -4.98 -1.81
C GLU A 163 0.75 -5.25 -0.53
N VAL A 164 0.42 -4.20 0.24
CA VAL A 164 -0.32 -4.36 1.50
C VAL A 164 -1.78 -4.76 1.29
N ALA A 165 -2.41 -4.34 0.18
CA ALA A 165 -3.74 -4.82 -0.20
C ALA A 165 -3.73 -6.32 -0.54
N ALA A 166 -2.72 -6.77 -1.30
CA ALA A 166 -2.55 -8.19 -1.61
C ALA A 166 -2.32 -9.02 -0.35
N ALA A 167 -1.37 -8.61 0.50
CA ALA A 167 -1.10 -9.28 1.77
C ALA A 167 -2.33 -9.33 2.68
N CYS A 168 -3.11 -8.25 2.73
CA CYS A 168 -4.36 -8.19 3.49
C CYS A 168 -5.38 -9.22 2.99
N ALA A 169 -5.65 -9.26 1.69
CA ALA A 169 -6.62 -10.19 1.12
C ALA A 169 -6.19 -11.66 1.30
N GLU A 170 -4.95 -11.98 0.98
CA GLU A 170 -4.39 -13.34 1.09
C GLU A 170 -4.44 -13.86 2.52
N THR A 171 -4.08 -13.01 3.49
CA THR A 171 -4.14 -13.36 4.91
C THR A 171 -5.59 -13.60 5.36
N LEU A 172 -6.53 -12.76 4.93
CA LEU A 172 -7.94 -12.93 5.28
C LEU A 172 -8.51 -14.25 4.73
N HIS A 173 -8.20 -14.61 3.48
CA HIS A 173 -8.56 -15.92 2.92
C HIS A 173 -7.91 -17.07 3.70
N GLY A 174 -6.63 -16.93 4.06
CA GLY A 174 -5.92 -17.89 4.88
C GLY A 174 -6.59 -18.13 6.23
N LEU A 175 -6.98 -17.05 6.91
CA LEU A 175 -7.68 -17.10 8.20
C LEU A 175 -9.11 -17.64 8.09
N GLU A 176 -9.86 -17.33 7.03
CA GLU A 176 -11.18 -17.94 6.78
C GLU A 176 -11.07 -19.47 6.68
N ARG A 177 -10.10 -19.95 5.90
CA ARG A 177 -9.83 -21.38 5.73
C ARG A 177 -9.40 -22.03 7.04
N LEU A 178 -8.45 -21.44 7.76
CA LEU A 178 -7.95 -21.98 9.03
C LEU A 178 -9.08 -22.06 10.07
N ARG A 179 -9.86 -20.99 10.24
CA ARG A 179 -11.00 -20.96 11.16
C ARG A 179 -12.07 -21.99 10.78
N GLY A 180 -12.31 -22.18 9.48
CA GLY A 180 -13.20 -23.22 8.97
C GLY A 180 -12.72 -24.64 9.32
N GLN A 181 -11.43 -24.92 9.16
CA GLN A 181 -10.83 -26.21 9.50
C GLN A 181 -10.88 -26.50 11.01
N VAL A 182 -10.59 -25.50 11.85
CA VAL A 182 -10.71 -25.62 13.30
C VAL A 182 -12.16 -25.87 13.71
N ALA A 183 -13.13 -25.14 13.14
CA ALA A 183 -14.56 -25.33 13.43
C ALA A 183 -15.07 -26.72 12.99
N ALA A 184 -14.47 -27.31 11.94
CA ALA A 184 -14.76 -28.66 11.47
C ALA A 184 -14.01 -29.77 12.24
N GLY A 185 -13.15 -29.43 13.21
CA GLY A 185 -12.34 -30.40 13.95
C GLY A 185 -11.22 -31.06 13.14
N ILE A 186 -10.84 -30.48 11.99
CA ILE A 186 -9.80 -31.02 11.10
C ILE A 186 -8.40 -30.66 11.63
N VAL A 187 -8.28 -29.50 12.27
CA VAL A 187 -7.04 -29.00 12.88
C VAL A 187 -7.34 -28.66 14.34
N GLY A 188 -6.65 -29.32 15.28
CA GLY A 188 -6.81 -29.18 16.73
C GLY A 188 -5.74 -29.95 17.48
#